data_AF-A0A7J4II02-F1
#
_entry.id   AF-A0A7J4II02-F1
#
_cell.length_a   1.000
_cell.length_b   1.000
_cell.length_c   1.000
_cell.angle_alpha   90.00
_cell.angle_beta   90.00
_cell.angle_gamma   90.00
#
_symmetry.space_group_name_H-M   'P 1'
#
loop_
_entity.id
_entity.type
_entity.pdbx_description
1 polymer ?
#
loop_
_entity_poly.entity_id
_entity_poly.type
_entity_poly.pdbx_seq_one_letter_code
_entity_poly.pdbx_strand_id
1 'polypeptide(L)'
;MMALHELLNRLPVTARSRDRPGLRIEGGRIVDESYSGPVLEEVLAANELRRVVPSTGTYQGTPVVVAPIRDSAGEAIAAIGVVDITGIFELAELMDRHASINREVCGTETCSAEGPRRGSTI
;
A
#
# COMPACT_ATOMS: atom_id res chain seq x y z
N MET A 1 4.55 7.63 14.08
CA MET A 1 5.38 7.05 13.01
C MET A 1 6.18 5.84 13.45
N MET A 2 6.88 5.86 14.60
CA MET A 2 7.54 4.65 15.15
C MET A 2 6.60 3.44 15.29
N ALA A 3 5.37 3.66 15.77
CA ALA A 3 4.38 2.58 15.84
C ALA A 3 4.06 1.95 14.47
N LEU A 4 4.00 2.77 13.40
CA LEU A 4 3.73 2.28 12.06
C LEU A 4 4.90 1.44 11.52
N HIS A 5 6.13 1.84 11.82
CA HIS A 5 7.31 1.03 11.52
C HIS A 5 7.24 -0.36 12.16
N GLU A 6 6.89 -0.46 13.44
CA GLU A 6 6.74 -1.77 14.10
C GLU A 6 5.54 -2.56 13.56
N LEU A 7 4.40 -1.92 13.30
CA LEU A 7 3.20 -2.57 12.73
C LEU A 7 3.46 -3.15 11.33
N LEU A 8 4.34 -2.52 10.56
CA LEU A 8 4.69 -2.93 9.20
C LEU A 8 5.95 -3.80 9.17
N ASN A 9 6.15 -4.63 10.20
CA ASN A 9 7.27 -5.57 10.29
C ASN A 9 8.64 -4.89 10.06
N ARG A 10 8.80 -3.67 10.56
CA ARG A 10 10.02 -2.86 10.47
C ARG A 10 10.44 -2.48 9.05
N LEU A 11 9.49 -2.38 8.13
CA LEU A 11 9.73 -1.77 6.82
C LEU A 11 10.07 -0.27 6.96
N PRO A 12 10.90 0.29 6.06
CA PRO A 12 11.12 1.74 6.02
C PRO A 12 9.80 2.50 5.86
N VAL A 13 9.61 3.51 6.71
CA VAL A 13 8.41 4.35 6.68
C VAL A 13 8.80 5.82 6.62
N THR A 14 8.12 6.56 5.75
CA THR A 14 8.27 8.00 5.59
C THR A 14 6.95 8.70 5.85
N ALA A 15 6.99 9.94 6.30
CA ALA A 15 5.82 10.79 6.32
C ALA A 15 6.23 12.24 6.12
N ARG A 16 5.32 13.06 5.59
CA ARG A 16 5.46 14.51 5.61
C ARG A 16 4.11 15.16 5.78
N SER A 17 4.11 16.37 6.33
CA SER A 17 2.93 17.24 6.25
C SER A 17 3.00 18.09 4.99
N ARG A 18 1.89 18.75 4.66
CA ARG A 18 1.86 19.73 3.56
C ARG A 18 2.86 20.86 3.78
N ASP A 19 2.95 21.36 5.02
CA ASP A 19 3.61 22.63 5.33
C ASP A 19 4.94 22.48 6.10
N ARG A 20 5.35 21.25 6.43
CA ARG A 20 6.62 20.96 7.13
C ARG A 20 7.41 19.83 6.47
N PRO A 21 8.74 19.84 6.59
CA PRO A 21 9.59 18.75 6.12
C PRO A 21 9.15 17.39 6.61
N GLY A 22 9.50 16.36 5.83
CA GLY A 22 9.19 14.99 6.15
C GLY A 22 10.17 14.36 7.13
N LEU A 23 9.83 13.15 7.53
CA LEU A 23 10.65 12.28 8.37
C LEU A 23 10.80 10.91 7.70
N ARG A 24 11.95 10.29 7.88
CA ARG A 24 12.25 8.92 7.43
C ARG A 24 12.69 8.08 8.61
N ILE A 25 12.06 6.92 8.76
CA ILE A 25 12.35 5.96 9.82
C ILE A 25 12.81 4.64 9.20
N GLU A 26 13.97 4.18 9.66
CA GLU A 26 14.59 2.93 9.24
C GLU A 26 15.23 2.25 10.46
N GLY A 27 15.12 0.93 10.57
CA GLY A 27 15.75 0.16 11.65
C GLY A 27 15.40 0.65 13.06
N GLY A 28 14.16 1.10 13.27
CA GLY A 28 13.67 1.60 14.55
C GLY A 28 14.23 2.97 14.95
N ARG A 29 14.77 3.77 14.02
CA ARG A 29 15.31 5.10 14.30
C ARG A 29 14.89 6.10 13.24
N ILE A 30 14.82 7.37 13.64
CA ILE A 30 14.69 8.48 12.69
C ILE A 30 16.07 8.68 12.04
N VAL A 31 16.15 8.48 10.72
CA VAL A 31 17.39 8.62 9.95
C VAL A 31 17.46 9.92 9.16
N ASP A 32 16.33 10.61 9.02
CA ASP A 32 16.22 11.92 8.40
C ASP A 32 14.99 12.67 8.96
N GLU A 33 15.21 13.88 9.49
CA GLU A 33 14.19 14.77 10.07
C GLU A 33 13.76 15.90 9.13
N SER A 34 14.38 15.99 7.95
CA SER A 34 14.03 16.95 6.90
C SER A 34 13.88 16.24 5.55
N TYR A 35 13.31 15.04 5.58
CA TYR A 35 13.18 14.19 4.42
C TYR A 35 12.25 14.81 3.37
N SER A 36 12.74 14.91 2.13
CA SER A 36 11.92 15.10 0.94
C SER A 36 11.81 13.77 0.19
N GLY A 37 10.63 13.50 -0.35
CA GLY A 37 10.37 12.34 -1.17
C GLY A 37 9.48 12.73 -2.33
N PRO A 38 9.89 12.50 -3.59
CA PRO A 38 9.12 12.94 -4.76
C PRO A 38 7.69 12.38 -4.74
N VAL A 39 7.53 11.10 -4.37
CA VAL A 39 6.20 10.47 -4.30
C VAL A 39 5.35 11.04 -3.16
N LEU A 40 5.94 11.44 -2.03
CA LEU A 40 5.18 12.09 -0.96
C LEU A 40 4.63 13.45 -1.41
N GLU A 41 5.42 14.20 -2.18
CA GLU A 41 5.02 15.50 -2.75
C GLU A 41 3.93 15.33 -3.81
N GLU A 42 4.10 14.35 -4.70
CA GLU A 42 3.09 14.02 -5.70
C GLU A 42 1.77 13.58 -5.06
N VAL A 43 1.80 12.76 -4.01
CA VAL A 43 0.59 12.33 -3.30
C VAL A 43 -0.10 13.49 -2.59
N LEU A 44 0.65 14.40 -1.99
CA LEU A 44 0.06 15.61 -1.41
C LEU A 44 -0.59 16.51 -2.48
N ALA A 45 0.06 16.68 -3.63
CA ALA A 45 -0.44 17.52 -4.71
C ALA A 45 -1.66 16.91 -5.42
N ALA A 46 -1.61 15.61 -5.72
CA ALA A 46 -2.71 14.90 -6.37
C ALA A 46 -3.82 14.52 -5.39
N ASN A 47 -3.53 14.48 -4.09
CA ASN A 47 -4.41 13.95 -3.06
C ASN A 47 -4.89 12.52 -3.37
N GLU A 48 -3.99 11.64 -3.81
CA GLU A 48 -4.35 10.27 -4.26
C GLU A 48 -3.36 9.24 -3.74
N LEU A 49 -3.82 8.00 -3.51
CA LEU A 49 -2.94 6.87 -3.22
C LEU A 49 -2.05 6.59 -4.43
N ARG A 50 -0.73 6.45 -4.22
CA ARG A 50 0.21 6.04 -5.26
C ARG A 50 0.95 4.77 -4.88
N ARG A 51 1.01 3.82 -5.82
CA ARG A 51 1.82 2.61 -5.78
C ARG A 51 2.75 2.65 -6.99
N VAL A 52 4.00 3.04 -6.77
CA VAL A 52 4.91 3.35 -7.88
C VAL A 52 6.33 2.93 -7.54
N VAL A 53 7.16 2.81 -8.58
CA VAL A 53 8.61 2.75 -8.45
C VAL A 53 9.16 4.15 -8.75
N PRO A 54 9.69 4.88 -7.76
CA PRO A 54 10.21 6.23 -7.98
C PRO A 54 11.39 6.20 -8.96
N SER A 55 11.44 7.18 -9.85
CA SER A 55 12.58 7.38 -10.77
C SER A 55 13.72 8.20 -10.14
N THR A 56 13.47 8.87 -9.01
CA THR A 56 14.42 9.72 -8.29
C THR A 56 14.22 9.64 -6.77
N GLY A 57 15.12 10.25 -6.00
CA GLY A 57 15.07 10.31 -4.54
C GLY A 57 15.66 9.06 -3.87
N THR A 58 15.58 9.00 -2.54
CA THR A 58 16.26 7.96 -1.75
C THR A 58 15.80 6.53 -2.05
N TYR A 59 14.55 6.34 -2.47
CA TYR A 59 13.99 5.03 -2.82
C TYR A 59 13.84 4.85 -4.34
N GLN A 60 14.69 5.50 -5.13
CA GLN A 60 14.75 5.29 -6.58
C GLN A 60 14.88 3.80 -6.91
N GLY A 61 14.07 3.32 -7.85
CA GLY A 61 14.09 1.92 -8.29
C GLY A 61 13.50 0.92 -7.29
N THR A 62 13.00 1.37 -6.14
CA THR A 62 12.38 0.52 -5.12
C THR A 62 10.88 0.79 -5.04
N PRO A 63 10.00 -0.22 -5.08
CA PRO A 63 8.57 0.01 -4.98
C PRO A 63 8.17 0.68 -3.66
N VAL A 64 7.28 1.67 -3.74
CA VAL A 64 6.71 2.37 -2.59
C VAL A 64 5.21 2.50 -2.71
N VAL A 65 4.54 2.49 -1.55
CA VAL A 65 3.12 2.80 -1.43
C VAL A 65 2.97 4.04 -0.56
N VAL A 66 2.30 5.06 -1.08
CA VAL A 66 2.14 6.35 -0.41
C VAL A 66 0.67 6.76 -0.42
N ALA A 67 0.14 7.10 0.75
CA ALA A 67 -1.25 7.49 0.94
C ALA A 67 -1.37 8.91 1.53
N PRO A 68 -2.34 9.72 1.08
CA PRO A 68 -2.62 11.01 1.70
C PRO A 68 -3.37 10.83 3.02
N ILE A 69 -3.04 11.65 4.01
CA ILE A 69 -3.86 11.90 5.18
C ILE A 69 -4.71 13.12 4.87
N ARG A 70 -6.03 12.95 4.96
CA ARG A 70 -7.01 13.98 4.63
C ARG A 70 -7.66 14.56 5.88
N ASP A 71 -8.00 15.84 5.82
CA ASP A 71 -8.88 16.46 6.82
C ASP A 71 -10.36 16.14 6.56
N SER A 72 -11.25 16.73 7.35
CA SER A 72 -12.70 16.54 7.21
C SER A 72 -13.28 17.13 5.93
N ALA A 73 -12.60 18.08 5.29
CA ALA A 73 -13.00 18.63 3.99
C ALA A 73 -12.51 17.75 2.82
N GLY A 74 -11.66 16.75 3.10
CA GLY A 74 -11.08 15.86 2.12
C GLY A 74 -9.74 16.35 1.57
N GLU A 75 -9.18 17.44 2.10
CA GLU A 75 -7.92 18.02 1.64
C GLU A 75 -6.71 17.26 2.19
N ALA A 76 -5.70 17.03 1.35
CA ALA A 76 -4.46 16.37 1.77
C ALA A 76 -3.63 17.30 2.69
N ILE A 77 -3.55 16.95 3.97
CA ILE A 77 -2.78 17.70 4.98
C ILE A 77 -1.43 17.05 5.30
N ALA A 78 -1.29 15.76 4.98
CA ALA A 78 -0.05 15.00 5.13
C ALA A 78 -0.05 13.79 4.18
N ALA A 79 1.09 13.11 4.07
CA ALA A 79 1.23 11.85 3.37
C ALA A 79 2.12 10.91 4.17
N ILE A 80 1.83 9.60 4.09
CA ILE A 80 2.61 8.53 4.69
C ILE A 80 3.01 7.56 3.58
N GLY A 81 4.29 7.20 3.53
CA GLY A 81 4.86 6.27 2.57
C GLY A 81 5.52 5.08 3.25
N VAL A 82 5.40 3.91 2.64
CA VAL A 82 6.06 2.66 3.07
C VAL A 82 6.81 2.10 1.88
N VAL A 83 8.02 1.60 2.11
CA VAL A 83 8.77 0.86 1.09
C VAL A 83 8.28 -0.58 1.06
N ASP A 84 7.85 -1.07 -0.10
CA ASP A 84 7.47 -2.46 -0.31
C ASP A 84 8.54 -3.19 -1.09
N ILE A 85 9.52 -3.72 -0.36
CA ILE A 85 10.60 -4.53 -0.94
C ILE A 85 10.08 -5.91 -1.36
N THR A 86 8.98 -6.36 -0.76
CA THR A 86 8.51 -7.74 -0.83
C THR A 86 7.45 -7.99 -1.91
N GLY A 87 6.91 -6.94 -2.53
CA GLY A 87 5.78 -7.04 -3.44
C GLY A 87 4.51 -7.53 -2.75
N ILE A 88 4.44 -7.43 -1.42
CA ILE A 88 3.30 -7.90 -0.63
C ILE A 88 2.04 -7.17 -1.04
N PHE A 89 2.11 -5.87 -1.35
CA PHE A 89 0.93 -5.13 -1.79
C PHE A 89 0.46 -5.54 -3.18
N GLU A 90 1.36 -5.93 -4.09
CA GLU A 90 0.97 -6.48 -5.40
C GLU A 90 0.36 -7.87 -5.28
N LEU A 91 0.91 -8.73 -4.42
CA LEU A 91 0.39 -10.08 -4.19
C LEU A 91 -0.99 -10.04 -3.52
N ALA A 92 -1.20 -9.16 -2.53
CA ALA A 92 -2.49 -8.98 -1.89
C ALA A 92 -3.56 -8.54 -2.91
N GLU A 93 -3.23 -7.58 -3.79
CA GLU A 93 -4.15 -7.12 -4.83
C GLU A 93 -4.44 -8.23 -5.86
N LEU A 94 -3.47 -9.09 -6.16
CA LEU A 94 -3.67 -10.26 -6.99
C LEU A 94 -4.65 -11.25 -6.33
N MET A 95 -4.52 -11.50 -5.03
CA MET A 95 -5.41 -12.41 -4.31
C MET A 95 -6.86 -11.89 -4.26
N ASP A 96 -7.05 -10.59 -4.01
CA ASP A 96 -8.39 -9.96 -4.00
C ASP A 96 -9.10 -10.08 -5.36
N ARG A 97 -8.35 -9.93 -6.46
CA ARG A 97 -8.89 -10.15 -7.81
C ARG A 97 -9.31 -11.58 -8.06
N HIS A 98 -8.54 -12.57 -7.61
CA HIS A 98 -8.88 -13.98 -7.77
C HIS A 98 -10.14 -14.36 -6.97
N ALA A 99 -10.30 -13.84 -5.74
CA ALA A 99 -11.52 -14.03 -4.96
C ALA A 99 -12.75 -13.47 -5.68
N SER A 100 -12.60 -12.31 -6.31
CA SER A 100 -13.69 -11.64 -7.04
C SER A 100 -14.14 -12.43 -8.28
N ILE A 101 -13.18 -12.96 -9.07
CA ILE A 101 -13.48 -13.81 -10.24
C ILE A 101 -14.16 -15.12 -9.82
N ASN A 102 -13.66 -15.75 -8.75
CA ASN A 102 -14.27 -16.97 -8.23
C ASN A 102 -15.71 -16.74 -7.76
N ARG A 103 -16.02 -15.57 -7.19
CA ARG A 103 -17.39 -15.23 -6.79
C ARG A 103 -18.32 -15.07 -8.00
N GLU A 104 -17.88 -14.43 -9.08
CA GLU A 104 -18.69 -14.22 -10.29
C GLU A 104 -18.95 -15.52 -11.05
N VAL A 105 -17.97 -16.43 -11.09
CA VAL A 105 -18.08 -17.70 -11.83
C VAL A 105 -18.67 -18.83 -10.99
N CYS A 106 -18.35 -18.90 -9.70
CA CYS A 106 -18.70 -20.03 -8.81
C CYS A 106 -19.74 -19.69 -7.73
N GLY A 107 -20.16 -18.42 -7.60
CA GLY A 107 -21.18 -17.99 -6.64
C GLY A 107 -20.80 -18.09 -5.15
N THR A 108 -19.56 -18.52 -4.85
CA THR A 108 -19.01 -18.67 -3.48
C THR A 108 -17.50 -18.39 -3.49
N GLU A 109 -16.90 -18.16 -2.31
CA GLU A 109 -15.47 -17.82 -2.12
C GLU A 109 -14.51 -18.94 -2.57
N THR A 110 -15.00 -20.16 -2.80
CA THR A 110 -14.19 -21.29 -3.29
C THR A 110 -14.95 -22.05 -4.37
N CYS A 111 -14.37 -22.17 -5.57
CA CYS A 111 -14.85 -23.15 -6.53
C CYS A 111 -14.52 -24.55 -5.98
N SER A 112 -15.53 -25.26 -5.47
CA SER A 112 -15.36 -26.66 -5.07
C SER A 112 -14.95 -27.48 -6.30
N ALA A 113 -13.83 -28.19 -6.20
CA ALA A 113 -13.36 -29.14 -7.21
C ALA A 113 -14.17 -30.46 -7.21
N GLU A 114 -15.46 -30.40 -6.89
CA GLU A 114 -16.39 -31.51 -7.06
C GLU A 114 -17.55 -31.03 -7.92
N GLY A 115 -17.46 -31.38 -9.21
CA GLY A 115 -18.54 -31.20 -10.16
C GLY A 115 -19.83 -31.91 -9.70
N PRO A 116 -20.98 -31.53 -10.26
CA PRO A 116 -22.26 -32.02 -9.78
C PRO A 116 -22.36 -33.54 -9.99
N ARG A 117 -22.51 -34.31 -8.90
CA ARG A 117 -23.00 -35.68 -9.00
C ARG A 117 -24.44 -35.61 -9.52
N ARG A 118 -24.61 -35.79 -10.83
CA ARG A 118 -25.91 -36.05 -11.42
C ARG A 118 -26.47 -37.30 -10.74
N GLY A 119 -27.55 -37.14 -10.00
CA GLY A 119 -28.35 -38.28 -9.58
C GLY A 119 -28.85 -39.03 -10.81
N SER A 120 -28.76 -40.35 -10.79
CA SER A 120 -29.66 -41.21 -11.55
C SER A 120 -29.98 -42.44 -10.71
N THR A 121 -31.21 -42.45 -10.22
CA THR A 121 -32.01 -43.62 -9.88
C THR A 121 -31.83 -44.72 -10.92
N ILE A 122 -31.55 -45.96 -10.47
CA ILE A 122 -32.37 -47.19 -10.65
C ILE A 122 -32.14 -48.06 -9.41
#